data_AF-A0A090GPR3-F1
#
_entry.id   AF-A0A090GPR3-F1
#
_cell.length_a   1.000
_cell.length_b   1.000
_cell.length_c   1.000
_cell.angle_alpha   90.00
_cell.angle_beta   90.00
_cell.angle_gamma   90.00
#
_symmetry.space_group_name_H-M   'P 1'
#
loop_
_entity.id
_entity.type
_entity.pdbx_description
1 polymer ?
#
loop_
_entity_poly.entity_id
_entity_poly.type
_entity_poly.pdbx_seq_one_letter_code
_entity_poly.pdbx_strand_id
1 'polypeptide(L)'
;MSQATDAYGKLDASKGVIMANAKQAAVKKLNMAERAQQQMDVHFPNCPPALLWRRKTNDGYTTVPRTLPIAMQAIDLQSKGTPAGHTLFCLWARSPDHPFITIENPATFAAEAGFFGERAVDTWRKRMKRLRELSFIASKPGPSGEFHYVLLMNPNTAVEWMRSKGQVQDVVYSRFLDRLNDVGGGNDIKAYWTYWQQVQSANAANATKPKEGESNEPAAQAPVV
;
A
#
# COMPACT_ATOMS: atom_id res chain seq x y z
N MET A 1 28.53 -45.35 -77.36
CA MET A 1 28.05 -44.19 -76.58
C MET A 1 28.38 -44.48 -75.11
N SER A 2 29.63 -44.30 -74.68
CA SER A 2 30.24 -43.05 -74.17
C SER A 2 29.46 -42.53 -72.96
N GLN A 3 29.80 -43.02 -71.76
CA GLN A 3 30.75 -42.44 -70.78
C GLN A 3 30.18 -41.28 -69.97
N ALA A 4 30.26 -41.46 -68.65
CA ALA A 4 30.23 -40.42 -67.64
C ALA A 4 31.50 -39.56 -67.72
N THR A 5 31.39 -38.25 -67.44
CA THR A 5 32.40 -37.41 -66.75
C THR A 5 31.82 -36.01 -66.48
N ASP A 6 31.89 -35.61 -65.22
CA ASP A 6 32.24 -34.29 -64.65
C ASP A 6 31.93 -32.99 -65.41
N ALA A 7 31.33 -32.03 -64.68
CA ALA A 7 32.00 -30.74 -64.43
C ALA A 7 31.32 -29.92 -63.32
N TYR A 8 32.11 -29.68 -62.28
CA TYR A 8 32.05 -28.65 -61.24
C TYR A 8 31.45 -27.28 -61.64
N GLY A 9 30.76 -26.64 -60.70
CA GLY A 9 30.45 -25.21 -60.80
C GLY A 9 29.72 -24.57 -59.62
N LYS A 10 30.51 -24.08 -58.64
CA LYS A 10 30.25 -22.96 -57.70
C LYS A 10 29.52 -23.23 -56.38
N LEU A 11 30.36 -23.23 -55.34
CA LEU A 11 30.09 -22.80 -53.97
C LEU A 11 29.41 -21.42 -53.96
N ASP A 12 28.24 -21.31 -53.33
CA ASP A 12 27.75 -20.05 -52.77
C ASP A 12 27.82 -20.14 -51.23
N ALA A 13 28.71 -19.33 -50.70
CA ALA A 13 28.91 -19.06 -49.30
C ALA A 13 27.78 -18.15 -48.77
N SER A 14 26.61 -18.74 -48.48
CA SER A 14 25.56 -18.04 -47.75
C SER A 14 24.64 -19.00 -46.98
N LYS A 15 25.22 -20.04 -46.36
CA LYS A 15 24.62 -20.67 -45.18
C LYS A 15 24.85 -19.76 -43.97
N GLY A 16 24.11 -18.67 -43.93
CA GLY A 16 23.83 -17.95 -42.69
C GLY A 16 23.02 -18.89 -41.80
N VAL A 17 23.72 -19.62 -40.95
CA VAL A 17 23.15 -20.39 -39.85
C VAL A 17 22.33 -19.41 -39.01
N ILE A 18 21.00 -19.43 -39.15
CA ILE A 18 20.12 -18.90 -38.11
C ILE A 18 20.29 -19.86 -36.93
N MET A 19 21.35 -19.64 -36.15
CA MET A 19 21.47 -20.15 -34.79
C MET A 19 20.32 -19.51 -34.02
N ALA A 20 19.15 -20.17 -34.01
CA ALA A 20 18.16 -19.91 -32.98
C ALA A 20 18.88 -20.13 -31.64
N ASN A 21 19.08 -19.04 -30.90
CA ASN A 21 19.85 -19.01 -29.67
C ASN A 21 19.35 -20.10 -28.70
N ALA A 22 20.09 -21.20 -28.64
CA ALA A 22 19.97 -22.27 -27.65
C ALA A 22 20.43 -21.81 -26.23
N LYS A 23 20.47 -20.49 -26.00
CA LYS A 23 20.66 -19.84 -24.70
C LYS A 23 19.46 -18.94 -24.48
N GLN A 24 18.63 -19.28 -23.49
CA GLN A 24 17.47 -18.53 -22.97
C GLN A 24 16.06 -18.96 -23.41
N ALA A 25 15.80 -20.27 -23.61
CA ALA A 25 14.51 -20.80 -23.15
C ALA A 25 14.63 -21.08 -21.64
N ALA A 26 14.87 -20.03 -20.84
CA ALA A 26 14.78 -20.15 -19.39
C ALA A 26 13.34 -20.59 -19.09
N VAL A 27 13.18 -21.78 -18.50
CA VAL A 27 11.87 -22.31 -18.07
C VAL A 27 11.09 -21.17 -17.43
N LYS A 28 10.01 -20.71 -18.09
CA LYS A 28 9.22 -19.57 -17.63
C LYS A 28 8.81 -19.87 -16.20
N LYS A 29 9.44 -19.19 -15.24
CA LYS A 29 9.14 -19.39 -13.82
C LYS A 29 7.68 -18.97 -13.64
N LEU A 30 6.83 -19.95 -13.30
CA LEU A 30 5.41 -19.71 -13.13
C LEU A 30 5.20 -18.53 -12.17
N ASN A 31 4.30 -17.62 -12.53
CA ASN A 31 3.90 -16.56 -11.62
C ASN A 31 3.08 -17.14 -10.46
N MET A 32 2.84 -16.35 -9.41
CA MET A 32 2.13 -16.84 -8.22
C MET A 32 0.73 -17.39 -8.54
N ALA A 33 0.01 -16.78 -9.47
CA ALA A 33 -1.34 -17.21 -9.85
C ALA A 33 -1.31 -18.54 -10.62
N GLU A 34 -0.35 -18.69 -11.55
CA GLU A 34 -0.14 -19.95 -12.29
C GLU A 34 0.21 -21.10 -11.33
N ARG A 35 1.07 -20.85 -10.31
CA ARG A 35 1.36 -21.86 -9.27
C ARG A 35 0.13 -22.20 -8.43
N ALA A 36 -0.64 -21.20 -8.02
CA ALA A 36 -1.85 -21.42 -7.23
C ALA A 36 -2.90 -22.23 -8.02
N GLN A 37 -3.03 -21.98 -9.32
CA GLN A 37 -3.91 -22.76 -10.20
C GLN A 37 -3.48 -24.23 -10.26
N GLN A 38 -2.19 -24.51 -10.44
CA GLN A 38 -1.69 -25.90 -10.43
C GLN A 38 -1.97 -26.62 -9.10
N GLN A 39 -1.79 -25.93 -7.97
CA GLN A 39 -2.11 -26.50 -6.66
C GLN A 39 -3.61 -26.75 -6.51
N MET A 40 -4.46 -25.84 -6.99
CA MET A 40 -5.91 -26.02 -6.98
C MET A 40 -6.34 -27.21 -7.85
N ASP A 41 -5.73 -27.40 -9.03
CA ASP A 41 -6.05 -28.52 -9.92
C ASP A 41 -5.69 -29.87 -9.29
N VAL A 42 -4.60 -29.92 -8.51
CA VAL A 42 -4.18 -31.14 -7.78
C VAL A 42 -5.08 -31.43 -6.58
N HIS A 43 -5.38 -30.42 -5.76
CA HIS A 43 -6.09 -30.62 -4.49
C HIS A 43 -7.62 -30.57 -4.62
N PHE A 44 -8.14 -29.87 -5.62
CA PHE A 44 -9.58 -29.62 -5.84
C PHE A 44 -9.98 -29.79 -7.32
N PRO A 45 -9.68 -30.94 -7.95
CA PRO A 45 -9.79 -31.13 -9.41
C PRO A 45 -11.20 -30.93 -9.97
N ASN A 46 -12.25 -31.16 -9.16
CA ASN A 46 -13.64 -31.15 -9.60
C ASN A 46 -14.44 -29.96 -9.04
N CYS A 47 -13.76 -28.86 -8.65
CA CYS A 47 -14.44 -27.69 -8.13
C CYS A 47 -15.25 -26.97 -9.23
N PRO A 48 -16.58 -26.84 -9.12
CA PRO A 48 -17.39 -26.16 -10.12
C PRO A 48 -17.00 -24.67 -10.25
N PRO A 49 -16.82 -24.14 -11.48
CA PRO A 49 -16.47 -22.73 -11.68
C PRO A 49 -17.45 -21.74 -11.04
N ALA A 50 -18.73 -22.10 -10.91
CA ALA A 50 -19.76 -21.29 -10.28
C ALA A 50 -19.51 -21.02 -8.78
N LEU A 51 -18.70 -21.85 -8.10
CA LEU A 51 -18.34 -21.66 -6.70
C LEU A 51 -17.07 -20.81 -6.52
N LEU A 52 -16.37 -20.51 -7.62
CA LEU A 52 -15.11 -19.79 -7.58
C LEU A 52 -15.34 -18.31 -7.82
N TRP A 53 -14.85 -17.48 -6.89
CA TRP A 53 -14.77 -16.05 -7.11
C TRP A 53 -13.42 -15.73 -7.77
N ARG A 54 -13.43 -15.13 -8.96
CA ARG A 54 -12.23 -14.77 -9.73
C ARG A 54 -12.31 -13.34 -10.24
N ARG A 55 -11.22 -12.58 -10.07
CA ARG A 55 -11.11 -11.15 -10.46
C ARG A 55 -11.47 -10.85 -11.91
N LYS A 56 -11.26 -11.78 -12.83
CA LYS A 56 -11.52 -11.58 -14.27
C LYS A 56 -12.95 -11.88 -14.70
N THR A 57 -13.73 -12.59 -13.87
CA THR A 57 -15.07 -13.09 -14.26
C THR A 57 -16.17 -12.68 -13.29
N ASN A 58 -15.82 -12.26 -12.08
CA ASN A 58 -16.77 -11.80 -11.09
C ASN A 58 -16.50 -10.35 -10.72
N ASP A 59 -17.56 -9.62 -10.42
CA ASP A 59 -17.51 -8.22 -10.02
C ASP A 59 -17.27 -8.06 -8.51
N GLY A 60 -16.99 -6.82 -8.10
CA GLY A 60 -16.80 -6.46 -6.69
C GLY A 60 -15.38 -6.68 -6.15
N TYR A 61 -14.38 -6.77 -7.02
CA TYR A 61 -12.98 -6.84 -6.60
C TYR A 61 -12.38 -5.47 -6.32
N THR A 62 -11.54 -5.40 -5.29
CA THR A 62 -10.67 -4.26 -5.00
C THR A 62 -9.25 -4.74 -4.69
N THR A 63 -8.26 -3.92 -4.99
CA THR A 63 -6.85 -4.23 -4.74
C THR A 63 -6.45 -3.67 -3.38
N VAL A 64 -6.04 -4.56 -2.47
CA VAL A 64 -5.58 -4.16 -1.13
C VAL A 64 -4.09 -4.44 -0.93
N PRO A 65 -3.36 -3.64 -0.13
CA PRO A 65 -1.94 -3.87 0.15
C PRO A 65 -1.72 -5.24 0.82
N ARG A 66 -0.76 -6.02 0.32
CA ARG A 66 -0.48 -7.39 0.82
C ARG A 66 0.14 -7.46 2.21
N THR A 67 0.62 -6.32 2.72
CA THR A 67 1.13 -6.12 4.08
C THR A 67 0.02 -5.69 5.05
N LEU A 68 -1.16 -5.31 4.56
CA LEU A 68 -2.28 -4.82 5.35
C LEU A 68 -2.66 -5.74 6.52
N PRO A 69 -2.68 -7.08 6.40
CA PRO A 69 -3.02 -7.94 7.53
C PRO A 69 -2.07 -7.78 8.73
N ILE A 70 -0.77 -7.56 8.48
CA ILE A 70 0.22 -7.36 9.55
C ILE A 70 0.11 -5.94 10.11
N ALA A 71 -0.19 -4.95 9.26
CA ALA A 71 -0.49 -3.60 9.71
C ALA A 71 -1.73 -3.56 10.63
N MET A 72 -2.79 -4.30 10.29
CA MET A 72 -3.98 -4.48 11.14
C MET A 72 -3.60 -5.10 12.49
N GLN A 73 -2.76 -6.13 12.50
CA GLN A 73 -2.24 -6.71 13.74
C GLN A 73 -1.48 -5.68 14.60
N ALA A 74 -0.64 -4.84 13.99
CA ALA A 74 0.06 -3.78 14.71
C ALA A 74 -0.92 -2.76 15.32
N ILE A 75 -1.95 -2.35 14.57
CA ILE A 75 -3.02 -1.47 15.06
C ILE A 75 -3.73 -2.08 16.27
N ASP A 76 -4.14 -3.33 16.16
CA ASP A 76 -4.95 -3.98 17.19
C ASP A 76 -4.17 -4.21 18.49
N LEU A 77 -2.89 -4.58 18.39
CA LEU A 77 -1.99 -4.68 19.54
C LEU A 77 -1.77 -3.32 20.23
N GLN A 78 -1.79 -2.24 19.46
CA GLN A 78 -1.64 -0.87 19.96
C GLN A 78 -2.98 -0.24 20.39
N SER A 79 -4.10 -0.90 20.15
CA SER A 79 -5.46 -0.45 20.51
C SER A 79 -6.19 -1.52 21.34
N LYS A 80 -5.53 -2.01 22.40
CA LYS A 80 -6.07 -3.05 23.28
C LYS A 80 -7.48 -2.70 23.78
N GLY A 81 -8.40 -3.67 23.68
CA GLY A 81 -9.82 -3.50 24.01
C GLY A 81 -10.63 -2.66 23.02
N THR A 82 -9.96 -2.03 22.04
CA THR A 82 -10.58 -1.17 21.03
C THR A 82 -9.99 -1.38 19.62
N PRO A 83 -9.90 -2.62 19.13
CA PRO A 83 -9.23 -2.94 17.86
C PRO A 83 -9.84 -2.15 16.70
N ALA A 84 -8.96 -1.62 15.84
CA ALA A 84 -9.32 -0.75 14.73
C ALA A 84 -8.87 -1.29 13.37
N GLY A 85 -8.12 -2.40 13.33
CA GLY A 85 -7.61 -3.03 12.11
C GLY A 85 -8.73 -3.42 11.15
N HIS A 86 -9.81 -4.02 11.65
CA HIS A 86 -10.97 -4.37 10.81
C HIS A 86 -11.63 -3.13 10.18
N THR A 87 -11.74 -2.02 10.94
CA THR A 87 -12.25 -0.75 10.40
C THR A 87 -11.38 -0.24 9.25
N LEU A 88 -10.05 -0.35 9.35
CA LEU A 88 -9.15 0.01 8.26
C LEU A 88 -9.38 -0.88 7.02
N PHE A 89 -9.55 -2.19 7.23
CA PHE A 89 -9.83 -3.12 6.13
C PHE A 89 -11.13 -2.75 5.40
N CYS A 90 -12.21 -2.42 6.12
CA CYS A 90 -13.46 -1.99 5.51
C CYS A 90 -13.30 -0.73 4.65
N LEU A 91 -12.46 0.22 5.06
CA LEU A 91 -12.16 1.39 4.23
C LEU A 91 -11.46 0.99 2.93
N TRP A 92 -10.44 0.13 3.01
CA TRP A 92 -9.74 -0.40 1.82
C TRP A 92 -10.68 -1.21 0.92
N ALA A 93 -11.58 -2.00 1.50
CA ALA A 93 -12.54 -2.80 0.75
C ALA A 93 -13.55 -1.91 -0.04
N ARG A 94 -13.81 -0.70 0.43
CA ARG A 94 -14.67 0.29 -0.25
C ARG A 94 -13.90 1.26 -1.15
N SER A 95 -12.58 1.24 -1.12
CA SER A 95 -11.76 2.10 -1.97
C SER A 95 -11.81 1.61 -3.41
N PRO A 96 -12.15 2.46 -4.40
CA PRO A 96 -12.17 2.10 -5.81
C PRO A 96 -10.75 2.15 -6.40
N ASP A 97 -9.83 1.33 -5.90
CA ASP A 97 -8.40 1.34 -6.25
C ASP A 97 -7.77 2.76 -6.15
N HIS A 98 -8.31 3.61 -5.28
CA HIS A 98 -7.91 5.01 -5.12
C HIS A 98 -7.86 5.39 -3.63
N PRO A 99 -6.77 6.00 -3.14
CA PRO A 99 -6.57 6.23 -1.71
C PRO A 99 -7.53 7.25 -1.09
N PHE A 100 -8.35 7.94 -1.88
CA PHE A 100 -9.34 8.90 -1.39
C PHE A 100 -10.74 8.31 -1.35
N ILE A 101 -11.44 8.51 -0.22
CA ILE A 101 -12.81 8.04 0.00
C ILE A 101 -13.66 9.19 0.53
N THR A 102 -14.87 9.31 -0.03
CA THR A 102 -15.93 10.14 0.52
C THR A 102 -16.91 9.27 1.33
N ILE A 103 -17.11 9.60 2.60
CA ILE A 103 -18.02 8.89 3.51
C ILE A 103 -19.28 9.73 3.67
N GLU A 104 -20.30 9.42 2.86
CA GLU A 104 -21.59 10.10 2.92
C GLU A 104 -22.48 9.55 4.03
N ASN A 105 -22.45 8.22 4.23
CA ASN A 105 -23.24 7.53 5.24
C ASN A 105 -22.35 6.74 6.22
N PRO A 106 -21.98 7.33 7.38
CA PRO A 106 -21.19 6.63 8.40
C PRO A 106 -21.83 5.35 8.94
N ALA A 107 -23.16 5.22 8.92
CA ALA A 107 -23.85 4.04 9.43
C ALA A 107 -23.55 2.79 8.58
N THR A 108 -23.45 2.95 7.25
CA THR A 108 -23.06 1.85 6.35
C THR A 108 -21.67 1.33 6.69
N PHE A 109 -20.70 2.22 6.88
CA PHE A 109 -19.32 1.85 7.22
C PHE A 109 -19.22 1.22 8.62
N ALA A 110 -20.01 1.71 9.58
CA ALA A 110 -20.08 1.11 10.90
C ALA A 110 -20.62 -0.32 10.86
N ALA A 111 -21.70 -0.55 10.11
CA ALA A 111 -22.30 -1.86 9.94
C ALA A 111 -21.36 -2.85 9.23
N GLU A 112 -20.70 -2.43 8.15
CA GLU A 112 -19.72 -3.26 7.42
C GLU A 112 -18.48 -3.59 8.28
N ALA A 113 -18.10 -2.69 9.18
CA ALA A 113 -17.07 -2.95 10.17
C ALA A 113 -17.50 -3.89 11.32
N GLY A 114 -18.76 -4.32 11.34
CA GLY A 114 -19.32 -5.23 12.33
C GLY A 114 -19.83 -4.56 13.59
N PHE A 115 -20.06 -3.25 13.58
CA PHE A 115 -20.67 -2.53 14.71
C PHE A 115 -22.18 -2.45 14.57
N PHE A 116 -22.90 -2.78 15.64
CA PHE A 116 -24.36 -2.82 15.68
C PHE A 116 -24.93 -2.05 16.88
N GLY A 117 -26.23 -1.77 16.85
CA GLY A 117 -26.95 -1.06 17.90
C GLY A 117 -26.83 0.46 17.84
N GLU A 118 -27.45 1.15 18.80
CA GLU A 118 -27.58 2.61 18.83
C GLU A 118 -26.23 3.35 18.83
N ARG A 119 -25.18 2.70 19.34
CA ARG A 119 -23.82 3.25 19.45
C ARG A 119 -22.87 2.78 18.36
N ALA A 120 -23.37 2.15 17.28
CA ALA A 120 -22.54 1.63 16.21
C ALA A 120 -21.66 2.72 15.56
N VAL A 121 -22.27 3.84 15.16
CA VAL A 121 -21.56 4.96 14.52
C VAL A 121 -20.57 5.61 15.47
N ASP A 122 -20.91 5.79 16.75
CA ASP A 122 -20.00 6.35 17.75
C ASP A 122 -18.79 5.44 17.99
N THR A 123 -19.02 4.14 18.07
CA THR A 123 -17.95 3.14 18.21
C THR A 123 -17.03 3.15 17.00
N TRP A 124 -17.61 3.17 15.81
CA TRP A 124 -16.87 3.30 14.55
C TRP A 124 -16.05 4.59 14.49
N ARG A 125 -16.63 5.75 14.87
CA ARG A 125 -15.91 7.04 14.93
C ARG A 125 -14.71 6.98 15.88
N LYS A 126 -14.82 6.30 17.02
CA LYS A 126 -13.67 6.08 17.93
C LYS A 126 -12.56 5.27 17.25
N ARG A 127 -12.89 4.25 16.44
CA ARG A 127 -11.90 3.51 15.64
C ARG A 127 -11.26 4.36 14.56
N MET A 128 -12.05 5.16 13.86
CA MET A 128 -11.56 6.11 12.86
C MET A 128 -10.58 7.13 13.46
N LYS A 129 -10.88 7.66 14.66
CA LYS A 129 -9.94 8.52 15.40
C LYS A 129 -8.64 7.81 15.69
N ARG A 130 -8.71 6.55 16.16
CA ARG A 130 -7.52 5.73 16.42
C ARG A 130 -6.68 5.49 15.16
N LEU A 131 -7.31 5.22 14.03
CA LEU A 131 -6.60 5.06 12.75
C LEU A 131 -5.88 6.35 12.33
N ARG A 132 -6.48 7.51 12.59
CA ARG A 132 -5.85 8.80 12.31
C ARG A 132 -4.65 9.06 13.21
N GLU A 133 -4.79 8.79 14.51
CA GLU A 133 -3.68 8.90 15.48
C GLU A 133 -2.50 8.01 15.14
N LEU A 134 -2.76 6.83 14.58
CA LEU A 134 -1.73 5.87 14.14
C LEU A 134 -1.22 6.13 12.72
N SER A 135 -1.58 7.25 12.10
CA SER A 135 -1.15 7.65 10.76
C SER A 135 -1.57 6.70 9.62
N PHE A 136 -2.62 5.89 9.80
CA PHE A 136 -3.19 5.05 8.74
C PHE A 136 -4.19 5.79 7.86
N ILE A 137 -4.79 6.85 8.39
CA ILE A 137 -5.67 7.73 7.62
C ILE A 137 -5.35 9.19 7.93
N ALA A 138 -5.59 10.05 6.95
CA ALA A 138 -5.86 11.46 7.17
C ALA A 138 -7.33 11.73 6.87
N SER A 139 -7.91 12.77 7.46
CA SER A 139 -9.30 13.12 7.16
C SER A 139 -9.57 14.61 7.25
N LYS A 140 -10.58 15.06 6.53
CA LYS A 140 -11.13 16.42 6.61
C LYS A 140 -12.64 16.36 6.87
N PRO A 141 -13.19 17.31 7.64
CA PRO A 141 -14.62 17.38 7.88
C PRO A 141 -15.38 17.74 6.61
N GLY A 142 -16.66 17.38 6.57
CA GLY A 142 -17.60 17.72 5.51
C GLY A 142 -19.05 17.48 5.97
N PRO A 143 -20.02 17.42 5.04
CA PRO A 143 -21.45 17.31 5.36
C PRO A 143 -21.81 16.15 6.30
N SER A 144 -21.13 15.01 6.18
CA SER A 144 -21.38 13.81 7.00
C SER A 144 -20.58 13.76 8.30
N GLY A 145 -19.87 14.84 8.63
CA GLY A 145 -19.09 15.00 9.86
C GLY A 145 -17.58 14.93 9.65
N GLU A 146 -16.86 14.67 10.76
CA GLU A 146 -15.40 14.76 10.86
C GLU A 146 -14.62 13.85 9.90
N PHE A 147 -15.23 12.73 9.49
CA PHE A 147 -14.64 11.72 8.60
C PHE A 147 -15.28 11.70 7.22
N HIS A 148 -15.86 12.81 6.76
CA HIS A 148 -16.51 12.85 5.44
C HIS A 148 -15.50 12.68 4.30
N TYR A 149 -14.34 13.33 4.37
CA TYR A 149 -13.25 13.10 3.42
C TYR A 149 -12.13 12.32 4.10
N VAL A 150 -11.77 11.16 3.59
CA VAL A 150 -10.74 10.30 4.15
C VAL A 150 -9.69 10.00 3.08
N LEU A 151 -8.42 10.20 3.44
CA LEU A 151 -7.27 9.76 2.67
C LEU A 151 -6.65 8.56 3.38
N LEU A 152 -6.60 7.42 2.68
CA LEU A 152 -5.90 6.21 3.08
C LEU A 152 -4.41 6.43 2.89
N MET A 153 -3.67 6.33 4.00
CA MET A 153 -2.22 6.44 3.98
C MET A 153 -1.61 5.10 3.57
N ASN A 154 -0.38 5.12 3.04
CA ASN A 154 0.35 3.89 2.77
C ASN A 154 0.52 3.10 4.10
N PRO A 155 -0.02 1.87 4.21
CA PRO A 155 0.08 1.10 5.45
C PRO A 155 1.52 0.77 5.85
N ASN A 156 2.44 0.63 4.88
CA ASN A 156 3.84 0.35 5.14
C ASN A 156 4.51 1.51 5.86
N THR A 157 4.27 2.73 5.38
CA THR A 157 4.83 3.94 5.99
C THR A 157 4.22 4.22 7.36
N ALA A 158 2.94 3.87 7.55
CA ALA A 158 2.27 4.00 8.85
C ALA A 158 2.86 3.03 9.90
N VAL A 159 3.13 1.76 9.52
CA VAL A 159 3.81 0.80 10.40
C VAL A 159 5.23 1.28 10.74
N GLU A 160 5.97 1.82 9.76
CA GLU A 160 7.30 2.38 9.98
C GLU A 160 7.28 3.56 10.94
N TRP A 161 6.29 4.45 10.78
CA TRP A 161 6.06 5.55 11.71
C TRP A 161 5.78 5.04 13.12
N MET A 162 4.86 4.07 13.28
CA MET A 162 4.57 3.46 14.58
C MET A 162 5.82 2.83 15.20
N ARG A 163 6.67 2.17 14.40
CA ARG A 163 7.92 1.58 14.87
C ARG A 163 8.87 2.66 15.41
N SER A 164 8.99 3.79 14.71
CA SER A 164 9.79 4.94 15.18
C SER A 164 9.30 5.53 16.51
N LYS A 165 8.04 5.28 16.88
CA LYS A 165 7.41 5.68 18.15
C LYS A 165 7.46 4.60 19.24
N GLY A 166 8.12 3.46 18.98
CA GLY A 166 8.15 2.34 19.92
C GLY A 166 6.79 1.64 20.10
N GLN A 167 5.86 1.81 19.16
CA GLN A 167 4.48 1.31 19.25
C GLN A 167 4.30 -0.08 18.60
N VAL A 168 5.35 -0.66 18.02
CA VAL A 168 5.32 -1.96 17.35
C VAL A 168 6.33 -2.88 18.01
N GLN A 169 5.88 -4.05 18.45
CA GLN A 169 6.72 -5.10 19.02
C GLN A 169 7.66 -5.70 17.98
N ASP A 170 8.85 -6.12 18.39
CA ASP A 170 9.89 -6.65 17.50
C ASP A 170 9.39 -7.85 16.67
N VAL A 171 8.66 -8.77 17.28
CA VAL A 171 8.11 -9.96 16.59
C VAL A 171 7.07 -9.60 15.53
N VAL A 172 6.32 -8.51 15.71
CA VAL A 172 5.36 -8.03 14.70
C VAL A 172 6.11 -7.33 13.58
N TYR A 173 7.09 -6.51 13.94
CA TYR A 173 7.89 -5.76 12.98
C TYR A 173 8.77 -6.67 12.10
N SER A 174 9.36 -7.75 12.65
CA SER A 174 10.13 -8.71 11.86
C SER A 174 9.26 -9.39 10.80
N ARG A 175 8.07 -9.87 11.17
CA ARG A 175 7.10 -10.45 10.24
C ARG A 175 6.64 -9.45 9.19
N PHE A 176 6.47 -8.18 9.57
CA PHE A 176 6.17 -7.11 8.63
C PHE A 176 7.30 -6.94 7.61
N LEU A 177 8.56 -6.88 8.04
CA LEU A 177 9.72 -6.76 7.14
C LEU A 177 9.86 -7.97 6.21
N ASP A 178 9.67 -9.18 6.73
CA ASP A 178 9.69 -10.40 5.91
C ASP A 178 8.64 -10.34 4.79
N ARG A 179 7.40 -9.96 5.14
CA ARG A 179 6.32 -9.81 4.16
C ARG A 179 6.57 -8.66 3.20
N LEU A 180 7.11 -7.54 3.68
CA LEU A 180 7.44 -6.38 2.86
C LEU A 180 8.48 -6.74 1.80
N ASN A 181 9.51 -7.50 2.18
CA ASN A 181 10.55 -7.98 1.29
C ASN A 181 10.00 -8.98 0.26
N ASP A 182 9.16 -9.93 0.70
CA ASP A 182 8.51 -10.91 -0.19
C ASP A 182 7.65 -10.26 -1.29
N VAL A 183 6.98 -9.14 -0.98
CA VAL A 183 6.15 -8.42 -1.96
C VAL A 183 6.89 -7.29 -2.70
N GLY A 184 8.18 -7.09 -2.43
CA GLY A 184 8.99 -6.03 -3.05
C GLY A 184 8.67 -4.61 -2.59
N GLY A 185 8.04 -4.44 -1.42
CA GLY A 185 7.59 -3.14 -0.89
C GLY A 185 8.68 -2.27 -0.25
N GLY A 186 9.95 -2.68 -0.28
CA GLY A 186 11.04 -1.97 0.40
C GLY A 186 11.26 -0.52 -0.07
N ASN A 187 10.84 -0.17 -1.29
CA ASN A 187 10.95 1.20 -1.79
C ASN A 187 10.03 2.18 -1.03
N ASP A 188 8.91 1.72 -0.49
CA ASP A 188 7.98 2.57 0.28
C ASP A 188 8.66 3.14 1.53
N ILE A 189 9.44 2.30 2.21
CA ILE A 189 10.17 2.66 3.43
C ILE A 189 11.31 3.63 3.11
N LYS A 190 12.04 3.39 2.03
CA LYS A 190 13.09 4.31 1.56
C LYS A 190 12.51 5.69 1.25
N ALA A 191 11.43 5.73 0.46
CA ALA A 191 10.76 6.98 0.10
C ALA A 191 10.27 7.75 1.33
N TYR A 192 9.71 7.03 2.32
CA TYR A 192 9.30 7.62 3.60
C TYR A 192 10.46 8.27 4.35
N TRP A 193 11.59 7.57 4.51
CA TRP A 193 12.75 8.12 5.22
C TRP A 193 13.39 9.29 4.47
N THR A 194 13.46 9.22 3.14
CA THR A 194 13.92 10.34 2.31
C THR A 194 13.06 11.58 2.51
N TYR A 195 11.73 11.42 2.48
CA TYR A 195 10.80 12.51 2.77
C TYR A 195 11.02 13.10 4.16
N TRP A 196 11.16 12.26 5.19
CA TRP A 196 11.38 12.76 6.56
C TRP A 196 12.70 13.49 6.73
N GLN A 197 13.77 13.04 6.08
CA GLN A 197 15.06 13.74 6.08
C GLN A 197 14.93 15.13 5.44
N GLN A 198 14.18 15.24 4.34
CA GLN A 198 13.91 16.53 3.68
C GLN A 198 13.09 17.47 4.58
N VAL A 199 12.07 16.95 5.26
CA VAL A 199 11.26 17.73 6.22
C VAL A 199 12.13 18.24 7.37
N GLN A 200 13.00 17.39 7.92
CA GLN A 200 13.90 17.77 9.02
C GLN A 200 14.92 18.82 8.58
N SER A 201 15.52 18.68 7.39
CA SER A 201 16.49 19.66 6.88
C SER A 201 15.83 21.01 6.57
N ALA A 202 14.61 21.00 6.01
CA ALA A 202 13.84 22.23 5.79
C ALA A 202 13.47 22.92 7.12
N ASN A 203 13.04 22.17 8.12
CA ASN A 203 12.73 22.70 9.45
C ASN A 203 13.99 23.29 10.13
N ALA A 204 15.13 22.61 10.04
CA ALA A 204 16.40 23.09 10.57
C ALA A 204 16.87 24.39 9.88
N ALA A 205 16.72 24.47 8.55
CA ALA A 205 17.05 25.67 7.77
C ALA A 205 16.12 26.86 8.07
N ASN A 206 14.84 26.60 8.35
CA ASN A 206 13.90 27.65 8.77
C ASN A 206 14.15 28.12 10.21
N ALA A 207 14.64 27.26 11.09
CA ALA A 207 15.01 27.63 12.46
C ALA A 207 16.28 28.48 12.55
N THR A 208 17.17 28.42 11.55
CA THR A 208 18.39 29.23 11.45
C THR A 208 18.21 30.57 10.72
N LYS A 209 17.04 30.85 10.12
CA LYS A 209 16.74 32.18 9.57
C LYS A 209 16.48 33.17 10.71
N PRO A 210 17.15 34.34 10.75
CA PRO A 210 16.82 35.39 11.72
C PRO A 210 15.35 35.79 11.60
N LYS A 211 14.68 35.98 12.75
CA LYS A 211 13.36 36.62 12.78
C LYS A 211 13.51 38.09 12.38
N GLU A 212 13.38 38.40 11.10
CA GLU A 212 13.18 39.78 10.65
C GLU A 212 11.75 40.20 11.00
N GLY A 213 11.63 41.18 11.91
CA GLY A 213 10.39 41.91 12.17
C GLY A 213 9.86 41.85 13.59
N GLU A 214 10.66 42.19 14.60
CA GLU A 214 10.14 42.74 15.86
C GLU A 214 10.76 44.13 16.04
N SER A 215 10.16 45.12 15.37
CA SER A 215 10.53 46.52 15.53
C SER A 215 10.07 47.01 16.89
N ASN A 216 11.02 47.15 17.82
CA ASN A 216 10.88 47.96 19.01
C ASN A 216 10.63 49.42 18.62
N GLU A 217 9.40 49.91 18.80
CA GLU A 217 9.18 51.35 18.97
C GLU A 217 9.61 51.75 20.39
N PRO A 218 10.48 52.76 20.56
CA PRO A 218 10.83 53.25 21.88
C PRO A 218 9.73 54.16 22.44
N ALA A 219 9.46 53.99 23.73
CA ALA A 219 8.52 54.79 24.51
C ALA A 219 8.78 56.30 24.40
N ALA A 220 7.84 57.03 23.80
CA ALA A 220 7.74 58.47 23.92
C ALA A 220 6.83 58.81 25.12
N GLN A 221 7.43 59.39 26.15
CA GLN A 221 6.76 59.96 27.32
C GLN A 221 5.91 61.18 26.91
N ALA A 222 4.70 61.30 27.47
CA ALA A 222 3.91 62.53 27.43
C ALA A 222 4.62 63.67 28.20
N PRO A 223 4.36 64.95 27.85
CA PRO A 223 3.31 65.66 28.60
C PRO A 223 2.47 66.66 27.78
N VAL A 224 1.24 66.89 28.28
CA VAL A 224 0.55 68.19 28.54
C VAL A 224 1.40 69.42 28.13
N VAL A 225 1.04 70.35 27.23
CA VAL A 225 -0.20 71.05 26.85
C VAL A 225 -0.26 71.17 25.33
#